data_AF-A0A7X5DQZ0-F1
#
_entry.id   AF-A0A7X5DQZ0-F1
#
_cell.length_a   1.000
_cell.length_b   1.000
_cell.length_c   1.000
_cell.angle_alpha   90.00
_cell.angle_beta   90.00
_cell.angle_gamma   90.00
#
_symmetry.space_group_name_H-M   'P 1'
#
loop_
_entity.id
_entity.type
_entity.pdbx_description
1 polymer ?
#
loop_
_entity_poly.entity_id
_entity_poly.type
_entity_poly.pdbx_seq_one_letter_code
_entity_poly.pdbx_strand_id
1 'polypeptide(L)'
;MSRIKLLLDVVKDMRSLADSIQAVCDAMASDEPAETPIQEESIAEPTEQPKKAEKPKAEKQPEITLEQVRGVLADKSRSGKTAEVRAIIQKYGADRLSEIDPKDYPAVLKDAEVL
;
A
#
# COMPACT_ATOMS: atom_id res chain seq x y z
N MET A 1 16.90 -39.59 1.55
CA MET A 1 15.91 -38.57 1.99
C MET A 1 14.54 -38.97 1.46
N SER A 2 13.54 -39.17 2.33
CA SER A 2 12.19 -39.58 1.90
C SER A 2 11.41 -38.38 1.36
N ARG A 3 10.53 -38.59 0.38
CA ARG A 3 9.65 -37.54 -0.18
C ARG A 3 8.80 -36.85 0.88
N ILE A 4 8.41 -37.59 1.92
CA ILE A 4 7.66 -37.05 3.08
C ILE A 4 8.50 -36.00 3.83
N LYS A 5 9.82 -36.23 3.96
CA LYS A 5 10.71 -35.29 4.63
C LYS A 5 10.82 -33.98 3.85
N LEU A 6 10.93 -34.04 2.52
CA LEU A 6 10.92 -32.85 1.66
C LEU A 6 9.61 -32.04 1.81
N LEU A 7 8.46 -32.71 1.90
CA LEU A 7 7.18 -32.02 2.12
C LEU A 7 7.11 -31.34 3.48
N LEU A 8 7.65 -31.96 4.54
CA LEU A 8 7.72 -31.35 5.86
C LEU A 8 8.65 -30.14 5.89
N ASP A 9 9.77 -30.21 5.17
CA ASP A 9 10.70 -29.08 5.02
C ASP A 9 10.00 -27.90 4.33
N VAL A 10 9.26 -28.15 3.23
CA VAL A 10 8.45 -27.12 2.56
C VAL A 10 7.40 -26.49 3.48
N VAL A 11 6.70 -27.30 4.28
CA VAL A 11 5.71 -26.79 5.25
C VAL A 11 6.37 -25.90 6.30
N LYS A 12 7.56 -26.27 6.77
CA LYS A 12 8.34 -25.47 7.72
C LYS A 12 8.74 -24.13 7.10
N ASP A 13 9.23 -24.14 5.87
CA ASP A 13 9.64 -22.93 5.16
C ASP A 13 8.46 -21.98 4.92
N MET A 14 7.28 -22.51 4.57
CA MET A 14 6.06 -21.70 4.42
C MET A 14 5.63 -21.02 5.72
N ARG A 15 5.75 -21.70 6.87
CA ARG A 15 5.46 -21.09 8.18
C ARG A 15 6.46 -19.98 8.51
N SER A 16 7.75 -20.24 8.31
CA SER A 16 8.78 -19.23 8.53
C SER A 16 8.61 -18.00 7.64
N LEU A 17 8.12 -18.19 6.41
CA LEU A 17 7.78 -17.09 5.50
C LEU A 17 6.58 -16.29 6.02
N ALA A 18 5.53 -16.96 6.51
CA ALA A 18 4.38 -16.30 7.10
C ALA A 18 4.79 -15.44 8.31
N ASP A 19 5.63 -15.97 9.19
CA ASP A 19 6.16 -15.23 10.35
C ASP A 19 6.98 -14.00 9.91
N SER A 20 7.76 -14.13 8.83
CA SER A 20 8.54 -13.02 8.27
C SER A 20 7.66 -11.91 7.68
N ILE A 21 6.57 -12.28 7.00
CA ILE A 21 5.59 -11.32 6.48
C ILE A 21 4.88 -10.61 7.64
N GLN A 22 4.48 -11.35 8.69
CA GLN A 22 3.87 -10.76 9.88
C GLN A 22 4.82 -9.74 10.52
N ALA A 23 6.11 -10.07 10.70
CA ALA A 23 7.08 -9.15 11.26
C ALA A 23 7.25 -7.86 10.45
N VAL A 24 7.17 -7.95 9.11
CA VAL A 24 7.20 -6.76 8.24
C VAL A 24 5.92 -5.94 8.39
N CYS A 25 4.75 -6.59 8.44
CA CYS A 25 3.48 -5.91 8.71
C CYS A 25 3.49 -5.19 10.06
N ASP A 26 3.97 -5.85 11.11
CA ASP A 26 4.07 -5.28 12.46
C ASP A 26 5.05 -4.10 12.47
N ALA A 27 6.20 -4.22 11.79
CA ALA A 27 7.17 -3.12 11.68
C ALA A 27 6.59 -1.92 10.92
N MET A 28 5.81 -2.15 9.86
CA MET A 28 5.13 -1.08 9.12
C MET A 28 3.99 -0.43 9.93
N ALA A 29 3.27 -1.22 10.74
CA ALA A 29 2.26 -0.70 11.67
C ALA A 29 2.89 0.03 12.87
N SER A 30 4.11 -0.32 13.25
CA SER A 30 4.84 0.26 14.38
C SER A 30 5.63 1.53 14.04
N ASP A 31 5.67 1.94 12.77
CA ASP A 31 6.30 3.22 12.33
C ASP A 31 5.33 4.42 12.46
N GLU A 32 4.11 4.19 12.97
CA GLU A 32 3.31 5.21 13.65
C GLU A 32 3.77 5.36 15.12
N PRO A 33 3.77 6.58 15.70
CA PRO A 33 4.18 6.74 17.08
C PRO A 33 3.16 6.06 18.00
N ALA A 34 3.54 4.88 18.49
CA ALA A 34 3.10 4.24 19.72
C ALA A 34 1.64 4.48 20.14
N GLU A 35 0.75 3.58 19.74
CA GLU A 35 -0.36 3.20 20.61
C GLU A 35 -0.08 1.80 21.17
N THR A 36 0.35 1.81 22.43
CA THR A 36 0.51 0.65 23.31
C THR A 36 -0.72 -0.27 23.31
N PRO A 37 -0.54 -1.60 23.41
CA PRO A 37 -1.64 -2.53 23.59
C PRO A 37 -2.15 -2.41 25.03
N ILE A 38 -3.40 -2.01 25.23
CA ILE A 38 -4.07 -2.13 26.53
C ILE A 38 -5.13 -3.22 26.40
N GLN A 39 -4.80 -4.41 26.91
CA GLN A 39 -5.78 -5.39 27.31
C GLN A 39 -6.28 -5.06 28.72
N GLU A 40 -7.61 -5.13 28.84
CA GLU A 40 -8.41 -5.47 30.01
C GLU A 40 -8.70 -4.46 31.15
N GLU A 41 -10.02 -4.25 31.29
CA GLU A 41 -10.81 -4.01 32.52
C GLU A 41 -10.64 -2.68 33.28
N SER A 42 -11.65 -1.82 33.15
CA SER A 42 -12.61 -1.49 34.23
C SER A 42 -13.04 0.00 34.26
N ILE A 43 -14.36 0.18 34.11
CA ILE A 43 -15.24 1.12 34.82
C ILE A 43 -15.17 2.63 34.50
N ALA A 44 -16.38 3.14 34.17
CA ALA A 44 -16.92 4.49 34.38
C ALA A 44 -16.63 5.61 33.36
N GLU A 45 -17.63 5.80 32.51
CA GLU A 45 -18.37 7.05 32.24
C GLU A 45 -17.68 8.32 31.69
N PRO A 46 -18.42 9.10 30.89
CA PRO A 46 -17.88 9.97 29.85
C PRO A 46 -17.55 11.35 30.39
N THR A 47 -16.38 11.90 30.05
CA THR A 47 -16.14 13.33 30.22
C THR A 47 -15.31 13.90 29.09
N GLU A 48 -15.83 14.99 28.56
CA GLU A 48 -15.33 15.78 27.46
C GLU A 48 -13.91 16.34 27.65
N GLN A 49 -13.18 16.40 26.53
CA GLN A 49 -12.14 17.39 26.16
C GLN A 49 -10.79 17.32 26.91
N PRO A 50 -9.63 17.65 26.28
CA PRO A 50 -9.48 18.89 25.50
C PRO A 50 -8.48 18.91 24.31
N LYS A 51 -8.68 19.91 23.43
CA LYS A 51 -7.69 20.72 22.70
C LYS A 51 -6.54 19.99 21.96
N LYS A 52 -6.38 20.27 20.66
CA LYS A 52 -5.43 21.30 20.13
C LYS A 52 -5.00 21.00 18.69
N ALA A 53 -5.02 22.07 17.88
CA ALA A 53 -4.30 22.24 16.61
C ALA A 53 -4.74 21.42 15.39
N GLU A 54 -5.88 21.83 14.83
CA GLU A 54 -6.18 21.57 13.43
C GLU A 54 -5.40 22.50 12.49
N LYS A 55 -4.93 21.89 11.39
CA LYS A 55 -4.56 22.40 10.05
C LYS A 55 -3.08 22.62 9.74
N PRO A 56 -2.66 22.27 8.50
CA PRO A 56 -3.50 22.06 7.30
C PRO A 56 -3.57 20.57 6.92
N LYS A 57 -4.73 19.91 7.00
CA LYS A 57 -5.76 19.92 5.95
C LYS A 57 -5.22 20.41 4.60
N ALA A 58 -4.42 19.58 3.95
CA ALA A 58 -4.42 19.52 2.50
C ALA A 58 -5.62 18.67 2.07
N GLU A 59 -6.81 19.29 2.11
CA GLU A 59 -7.90 18.90 1.23
C GLU A 59 -7.39 18.94 -0.21
N LYS A 60 -7.14 17.79 -0.82
CA LYS A 60 -7.15 17.68 -2.28
C LYS A 60 -7.93 16.45 -2.68
N GLN A 61 -9.24 16.69 -2.76
CA GLN A 61 -10.18 16.25 -3.79
C GLN A 61 -10.38 14.73 -3.98
N PRO A 62 -11.63 14.28 -4.17
CA PRO A 62 -11.94 12.90 -4.52
C PRO A 62 -11.59 12.62 -6.00
N GLU A 63 -10.33 12.76 -6.36
CA GLU A 63 -9.83 12.57 -7.72
C GLU A 63 -8.80 11.46 -7.69
N ILE A 64 -9.25 10.25 -8.05
CA ILE A 64 -8.46 9.04 -8.36
C ILE A 64 -7.21 8.85 -7.47
N THR A 65 -7.32 7.95 -6.50
CA THR A 65 -6.19 7.66 -5.60
C THR A 65 -5.01 7.07 -6.36
N LEU A 66 -3.79 7.46 -5.95
CA LEU A 66 -2.53 6.92 -6.47
C LEU A 66 -2.54 5.39 -6.53
N GLU A 67 -3.20 4.76 -5.57
CA GLU A 67 -3.35 3.31 -5.45
C GLU A 67 -4.11 2.69 -6.62
N GLN A 68 -5.20 3.31 -7.08
CA GLN A 68 -5.97 2.79 -8.21
C GLN A 68 -5.17 2.83 -9.51
N VAL A 69 -4.49 3.95 -9.79
CA VAL A 69 -3.64 4.08 -10.98
C VAL A 69 -2.49 3.08 -10.92
N ARG A 70 -1.86 2.93 -9.73
CA ARG A 70 -0.75 2.00 -9.53
C ARG A 70 -1.18 0.54 -9.69
N GLY A 71 -2.39 0.18 -9.25
CA GLY A 71 -2.99 -1.14 -9.48
C GLY A 71 -3.20 -1.43 -10.96
N VAL A 72 -3.89 -0.54 -11.67
CA VAL A 72 -4.19 -0.71 -13.11
C VAL A 72 -2.92 -0.77 -13.96
N LEU A 73 -1.92 0.06 -13.65
CA LEU A 73 -0.64 0.04 -14.35
C LEU A 73 0.20 -1.18 -13.98
N ALA A 74 0.14 -1.66 -12.73
CA ALA A 74 0.79 -2.90 -12.33
C ALA A 74 0.20 -4.10 -13.05
N ASP A 75 -1.13 -4.14 -13.22
CA ASP A 75 -1.81 -5.21 -13.96
C ASP A 75 -1.44 -5.19 -15.45
N LYS A 76 -1.31 -4.01 -16.06
CA LYS A 76 -0.83 -3.87 -17.45
C LYS A 76 0.67 -4.16 -17.60
N SER A 77 1.46 -3.82 -16.59
CA SER A 77 2.85 -4.24 -16.54
C SER A 77 2.96 -5.76 -16.44
N ARG A 78 2.09 -6.42 -15.66
CA ARG A 78 2.02 -7.88 -15.55
C ARG A 78 1.54 -8.54 -16.85
N SER A 79 0.72 -7.86 -17.65
CA SER A 79 0.33 -8.32 -18.98
C SER A 79 1.43 -8.15 -20.05
N GLY A 80 2.63 -7.68 -19.66
CA GLY A 80 3.79 -7.53 -20.54
C GLY A 80 3.93 -6.13 -21.17
N LYS A 81 3.04 -5.19 -20.84
CA LYS A 81 3.03 -3.83 -21.41
C LYS A 81 3.82 -2.83 -20.57
N THR A 82 4.82 -3.29 -19.82
CA THR A 82 5.63 -2.45 -18.92
C THR A 82 6.35 -1.31 -19.65
N ALA A 83 6.78 -1.54 -20.90
CA ALA A 83 7.43 -0.52 -21.72
C ALA A 83 6.46 0.62 -22.09
N GLU A 84 5.23 0.27 -22.46
CA GLU A 84 4.18 1.21 -22.82
C GLU A 84 3.68 1.98 -21.59
N VAL A 85 3.54 1.30 -20.45
CA VAL A 85 3.25 1.93 -19.15
C VAL A 85 4.31 2.98 -18.79
N ARG A 86 5.61 2.65 -18.94
CA ARG A 86 6.70 3.62 -18.73
C ARG A 86 6.67 4.77 -19.73
N ALA A 87 6.37 4.50 -21.00
CA ALA A 87 6.26 5.53 -22.02
C ALA A 87 5.13 6.52 -21.73
N ILE A 88 4.00 6.04 -21.20
CA ILE A 88 2.91 6.90 -20.72
C ILE A 88 3.41 7.78 -19.58
N ILE A 89 4.05 7.21 -18.55
CA ILE A 89 4.57 7.98 -17.40
C ILE A 89 5.56 9.06 -17.85
N GLN A 90 6.47 8.72 -18.76
CA GLN A 90 7.45 9.67 -19.33
C GLN A 90 6.81 10.74 -20.23
N LYS A 91 5.69 10.44 -20.90
CA LYS A 91 4.92 11.42 -21.69
C LYS A 91 4.36 12.55 -20.81
N TYR A 92 4.10 12.26 -19.53
CA TYR A 92 3.71 13.27 -18.53
C TYR A 92 4.94 13.89 -17.81
N GLY A 93 6.16 13.60 -18.27
CA GLY A 93 7.39 14.23 -17.75
C GLY A 93 7.89 13.66 -16.43
N ALA A 94 7.42 12.49 -16.03
CA ALA A 94 7.79 11.82 -14.79
C ALA A 94 8.50 10.49 -15.06
N ASP A 95 9.35 10.05 -14.12
CA ASP A 95 9.95 8.71 -14.17
C ASP A 95 9.13 7.70 -13.35
N ARG A 96 8.30 8.19 -12.42
CA ARG A 96 7.47 7.38 -11.52
C ARG A 96 6.07 7.98 -11.38
N LEU A 97 5.10 7.10 -11.12
CA LEU A 97 3.71 7.51 -10.87
C LEU A 97 3.56 8.49 -9.70
N SER A 98 4.47 8.41 -8.73
CA SER A 98 4.53 9.30 -7.57
C SER A 98 4.99 10.71 -7.89
N GLU A 99 5.55 10.95 -9.08
CA GLU A 99 6.02 12.25 -9.55
C GLU A 99 5.01 12.91 -10.51
N ILE A 100 3.98 12.17 -10.94
CA ILE A 100 2.90 12.70 -11.78
C ILE A 100 1.94 13.49 -10.90
N ASP A 101 1.49 14.64 -11.38
CA ASP A 101 0.48 15.42 -10.68
C ASP A 101 -0.86 14.67 -10.63
N PRO A 102 -1.60 14.71 -9.50
CA PRO A 102 -2.87 14.01 -9.37
C PRO A 102 -3.93 14.37 -10.43
N LYS A 103 -3.77 15.53 -11.07
CA LYS A 103 -4.62 16.00 -12.17
C LYS A 103 -4.44 15.18 -13.45
N ASP A 104 -3.27 14.57 -13.64
CA ASP A 104 -2.92 13.81 -14.83
C ASP A 104 -3.16 12.30 -14.66
N TYR A 105 -3.40 11.82 -13.44
CA TYR A 105 -3.83 10.45 -13.15
C TYR A 105 -5.00 9.92 -13.99
N PRO A 106 -6.11 10.67 -14.22
CA PRO A 106 -7.17 10.23 -15.12
C PRO A 106 -6.70 10.07 -16.57
N ALA A 107 -5.75 10.91 -17.02
CA ALA A 107 -5.22 10.83 -18.38
C ALA A 107 -4.27 9.63 -18.53
N VAL A 108 -3.43 9.38 -17.53
CA VAL A 108 -2.56 8.19 -17.43
C VAL A 108 -3.38 6.90 -17.39
N LEU A 109 -4.48 6.85 -16.62
CA LEU A 109 -5.36 5.69 -16.57
C LEU A 109 -5.99 5.39 -17.93
N LYS A 110 -6.51 6.42 -18.61
CA LYS A 110 -7.10 6.27 -19.95
C LYS A 110 -6.08 5.79 -20.96
N ASP A 111 -4.91 6.42 -21.02
CA ASP A 111 -3.83 6.01 -21.92
C ASP A 111 -3.44 4.55 -21.64
N ALA A 112 -3.42 4.14 -20.37
CA ALA A 112 -3.16 2.76 -20.02
C ALA A 112 -4.29 1.84 -20.46
N GLU A 113 -5.57 2.20 -20.28
CA GLU A 113 -6.74 1.35 -20.62
C GLU A 113 -6.85 1.04 -22.11
N VAL A 114 -6.27 1.89 -22.95
CA VAL A 114 -6.20 1.71 -24.40
C VAL A 114 -5.11 0.70 -24.81
N LEU A 115 -4.17 0.38 -23.92
CA LEU A 115 -3.12 -0.62 -24.16
C LEU A 115 -3.65 -2.04 -24.03
#